data_AF-A0A0D2X3M3-F1
#
_entry.id   AF-A0A0D2X3M3-F1
#
_cell.length_a   1.000
_cell.length_b   1.000
_cell.length_c   1.000
_cell.angle_alpha   90.00
_cell.angle_beta   90.00
_cell.angle_gamma   90.00
#
_symmetry.space_group_name_H-M   'P 1'
#
loop_
_entity.id
_entity.type
_entity.pdbx_description
1 polymer ?
#
loop_
_entity_poly.entity_id
_entity_poly.type
_entity_poly.pdbx_seq_one_letter_code
_entity_poly.pdbx_strand_id
1 'polypeptide(L)'
;MQPLQIEQALAIIQGATSLSQLSSGLRSLLDFEHQKLAASLKMQRQQQQQQQRQEQRQEQQQQQQSLMQLAEPSLLLVNTALASLDPAVHTLGFIWLLRVKFTSVEAARQDPSFIPLLHAVLSRGDEAQLQLAGYLLYVICDVVALYAHETMQFERTIAILVLAIQKAAKPGLLTIMHVHLSQLAQLAQCFHVAHVFDADIVEISPTSTSLKIVHVLSYYYYVGMIYCGLKQWRRAMHFFGMAVSAPANTTSLIAVESYRKYVLASLLHSGKVEDLPKYTSSNVVRTAKQISVPYVEFAALFEKLSLAEAALLVASQSSVFLEHTNLGLVKQCMASLTRRIVQRLTQTFITLSLTDIATHARLSSAKEAEHLLVQMIESGEIHAQISQRDGMVAFKDDPNRFESAETVAAVDAKIRRSIQLHEHLSRLTADILTSSSYIKKTEFGAQGSAQHDLDDMEASF
;
A
#
# COMPACT_ATOMS: atom_id res chain seq x y z
N MET A 1 48.21 38.34 30.76
CA MET A 1 48.13 37.21 31.70
C MET A 1 47.60 37.73 33.02
N GLN A 2 46.56 37.10 33.57
CA GLN A 2 46.05 37.43 34.90
C GLN A 2 47.12 37.14 35.96
N PRO A 3 47.18 37.89 37.07
CA PRO A 3 48.23 37.76 38.09
C PRO A 3 48.39 36.34 38.66
N LEU A 4 47.29 35.56 38.71
CA LEU A 4 47.29 34.15 39.13
C LEU A 4 48.15 33.24 38.22
N GLN A 5 48.33 33.59 36.95
CA GLN A 5 49.04 32.79 35.95
C GLN A 5 50.57 32.88 36.11
N ILE A 6 51.06 34.01 36.63
CA ILE A 6 52.48 34.23 36.88
C ILE A 6 52.89 33.49 38.16
N GLU A 7 52.04 33.49 39.20
CA GLU A 7 52.28 32.76 40.45
C GLU A 7 52.32 31.23 40.25
N GLN A 8 51.43 30.67 39.43
CA GLN A 8 51.43 29.23 39.13
C GLN A 8 52.67 28.78 38.33
N ALA A 9 53.11 29.61 37.37
CA ALA A 9 54.35 29.36 36.64
C ALA A 9 55.58 29.45 37.57
N LEU A 10 55.62 30.45 38.46
CA LEU A 10 56.70 30.61 39.45
C LEU A 10 56.76 29.44 40.44
N ALA A 11 55.62 28.93 40.91
CA ALA A 11 55.56 27.77 41.81
C ALA A 11 56.14 26.49 41.16
N ILE A 12 55.91 26.29 39.86
CA ILE A 12 56.46 25.16 39.09
C ILE A 12 57.97 25.32 38.89
N ILE A 13 58.45 26.54 38.65
CA ILE A 13 59.87 26.85 38.50
C ILE A 13 60.62 26.65 39.82
N GLN A 14 60.02 27.03 40.95
CA GLN A 14 60.64 26.93 42.28
C GLN A 14 60.64 25.50 42.86
N GLY A 15 59.70 24.64 42.46
CA GLY A 15 59.56 23.27 42.97
C GLY A 15 60.26 22.16 42.17
N ALA A 16 60.86 22.48 41.02
CA ALA A 16 61.46 21.48 40.13
C ALA A 16 62.92 21.16 40.50
N THR A 17 63.24 19.88 40.73
CA THR A 17 64.61 19.42 41.04
C THR A 17 65.36 18.87 39.83
N SER A 18 64.72 18.83 38.65
CA SER A 18 65.32 18.44 37.38
C SER A 18 64.70 19.15 36.18
N LEU A 19 65.49 19.31 35.11
CA LEU A 19 65.06 19.95 33.84
C LEU A 19 63.87 19.24 33.16
N SER A 20 63.71 17.93 33.38
CA SER A 20 62.58 17.15 32.86
C SER A 20 61.27 17.47 33.60
N GLN A 21 61.33 17.74 34.91
CA GLN A 21 60.16 18.14 35.71
C GLN A 21 59.72 19.58 35.37
N LEU A 22 60.68 20.48 35.16
CA LEU A 22 60.42 21.86 34.81
C LEU A 22 59.79 21.98 33.40
N SER A 23 60.31 21.21 32.43
CA SER A 23 59.75 21.17 31.07
C SER A 23 58.38 20.49 30.99
N SER A 24 58.12 19.44 31.77
CA SER A 24 56.81 18.79 31.80
C SER A 24 55.74 19.64 32.50
N GLY A 25 56.08 20.31 33.61
CA GLY A 25 55.17 21.21 34.31
C GLY A 25 54.81 22.47 33.51
N LEU A 26 55.77 23.06 32.81
CA LEU A 26 55.49 24.20 31.92
C LEU A 26 54.70 23.79 30.67
N ARG A 27 54.95 22.59 30.11
CA ARG A 27 54.14 22.05 28.99
C ARG A 27 52.70 21.78 29.39
N SER A 28 52.46 21.17 30.55
CA SER A 28 51.08 20.89 31.00
C SER A 28 50.28 22.18 31.26
N LEU A 29 50.92 23.24 31.74
CA LEU A 29 50.29 24.54 31.95
C LEU A 29 49.98 25.24 30.61
N LEU A 30 50.88 25.14 29.63
CA LEU A 30 50.64 25.59 28.25
C LEU A 30 49.52 24.81 27.56
N ASP A 31 49.48 23.49 27.73
CA ASP A 31 48.43 22.63 27.17
C ASP A 31 47.06 22.93 27.80
N PHE A 32 47.02 23.18 29.12
CA PHE A 32 45.80 23.58 29.82
C PHE A 32 45.28 24.94 29.34
N GLU A 33 46.16 25.93 29.13
CA GLU A 33 45.79 27.23 28.57
C GLU A 33 45.33 27.12 27.11
N HIS A 34 46.00 26.31 26.30
CA HIS A 34 45.56 26.02 24.93
C HIS A 34 44.18 25.35 24.90
N GLN A 35 43.92 24.39 25.80
CA GLN A 35 42.60 23.76 25.92
C GLN A 35 41.53 24.75 26.38
N LYS A 36 41.83 25.63 27.34
CA LYS A 36 40.91 26.65 27.83
C LYS A 36 40.58 27.69 26.76
N LEU A 37 41.58 28.15 26.00
CA LEU A 37 41.40 29.06 24.87
C LEU A 37 40.59 28.39 23.75
N ALA A 38 40.88 27.13 23.44
CA ALA A 38 40.14 26.35 22.45
C ALA A 38 38.68 26.12 22.87
N ALA A 39 38.41 25.85 24.15
CA ALA A 39 37.07 25.72 24.69
C ALA A 39 36.29 27.04 24.62
N SER A 40 36.94 28.17 24.94
CA SER A 40 36.35 29.50 24.83
C SER A 40 36.01 29.86 23.38
N LEU A 41 36.93 29.62 22.43
CA LEU A 41 36.69 29.80 20.99
C LEU A 41 35.56 28.91 20.47
N LYS A 42 35.46 27.67 20.96
CA LYS A 42 34.39 26.74 20.59
C LYS A 42 33.02 27.21 21.11
N MET A 43 32.96 27.68 22.35
CA MET A 43 31.76 28.30 22.94
C MET A 43 31.33 29.55 22.16
N GLN A 44 32.27 30.42 21.80
CA GLN A 44 31.99 31.63 21.04
C GLN A 44 31.45 31.32 19.63
N ARG A 45 32.04 30.31 18.95
CA ARG A 45 31.52 29.81 17.67
C ARG A 45 30.13 29.21 17.79
N GLN A 46 29.85 28.47 18.86
CA GLN A 46 28.50 27.93 19.12
C GLN A 46 27.47 29.03 19.37
N GLN A 47 27.81 30.06 20.14
CA GLN A 47 26.93 31.22 20.35
C GLN A 47 26.65 31.96 19.05
N GLN A 48 27.68 32.24 18.23
CA GLN A 48 27.49 32.87 16.93
C GLN A 48 26.59 32.02 16.00
N GLN A 49 26.77 30.70 15.97
CA GLN A 49 25.91 29.82 15.19
C GLN A 49 24.47 29.79 15.71
N GLN A 50 24.25 29.84 17.02
CA GLN A 50 22.90 29.92 17.59
C GLN A 50 22.22 31.24 17.26
N GLN A 51 22.97 32.35 17.32
CA GLN A 51 22.48 33.68 17.00
C GLN A 51 22.08 33.79 15.52
N GLN A 52 22.94 33.31 14.60
CA GLN A 52 22.60 33.24 13.17
C GLN A 52 21.35 32.39 12.90
N ARG A 53 21.17 31.27 13.60
CA ARG A 53 19.95 30.43 13.46
C ARG A 53 18.70 31.09 14.05
N GLN A 54 18.84 31.99 15.03
CA GLN A 54 17.72 32.76 15.58
C GLN A 54 17.35 33.90 14.64
N GLU A 55 18.33 34.62 14.10
CA GLU A 55 18.14 35.67 13.09
C GLU A 55 17.47 35.11 11.83
N GLN A 56 17.96 33.99 11.28
CA GLN A 56 17.31 33.33 10.13
C GLN A 56 15.86 32.90 10.42
N ARG A 57 15.56 32.47 11.66
CA ARG A 57 14.18 32.13 12.06
C ARG A 57 13.30 33.37 12.18
N GLN A 58 13.82 34.47 12.71
CA GLN A 58 13.10 35.73 12.80
C GLN A 58 12.84 36.32 11.41
N GLU A 59 13.81 36.29 10.50
CA GLU A 59 13.64 36.71 9.11
C GLU A 59 12.59 35.85 8.39
N GLN A 60 12.64 34.52 8.55
CA GLN A 60 11.61 33.63 8.00
C GLN A 60 10.22 33.95 8.56
N GLN A 61 10.10 34.19 9.87
CA GLN A 61 8.83 34.56 10.49
C GLN A 61 8.31 35.91 10.00
N GLN A 62 9.18 36.91 9.85
CA GLN A 62 8.81 38.22 9.32
C GLN A 62 8.38 38.13 7.86
N GLN A 63 9.10 37.39 7.03
CA GLN A 63 8.70 37.13 5.64
C GLN A 63 7.34 36.42 5.57
N GLN A 64 7.11 35.42 6.43
CA GLN A 64 5.84 34.71 6.51
C GLN A 64 4.67 35.62 6.95
N GLN A 65 4.89 36.51 7.91
CA GLN A 65 3.91 37.51 8.34
C GLN A 65 3.60 38.52 7.23
N SER A 66 4.63 38.99 6.51
CA SER A 66 4.48 39.93 5.40
C SER A 66 3.68 39.33 4.25
N LEU A 67 3.93 38.05 3.93
CA LEU A 67 3.18 37.30 2.92
C LEU A 67 1.72 37.07 3.34
N MET A 68 1.44 36.81 4.62
CA MET A 68 0.07 36.68 5.11
C MET A 68 -0.72 37.99 4.97
N GLN A 69 -0.12 39.14 5.30
CA GLN A 69 -0.77 40.45 5.16
C GLN A 69 -1.14 40.78 3.71
N LEU A 70 -0.35 40.33 2.74
CA LEU A 70 -0.66 40.48 1.31
C LEU A 70 -1.74 39.50 0.82
N ALA A 71 -1.87 38.34 1.47
CA ALA A 71 -2.82 37.29 1.09
C ALA A 71 -4.24 37.52 1.61
N GLU A 72 -4.42 38.16 2.77
CA GLU A 72 -5.72 38.43 3.38
C GLU A 72 -6.77 39.10 2.46
N PRO A 73 -6.47 40.21 1.77
CA PRO A 73 -7.44 40.84 0.85
C PRO A 73 -7.78 39.94 -0.35
N SER A 74 -6.82 39.13 -0.79
CA SER A 74 -7.02 38.17 -1.89
C SER A 74 -7.93 37.01 -1.46
N LEU A 75 -7.80 36.53 -0.22
CA LEU A 75 -8.65 35.48 0.34
C LEU A 75 -10.10 35.95 0.57
N LEU A 76 -10.29 37.22 0.97
CA LEU A 76 -11.63 37.81 1.09
C LEU A 76 -12.34 37.86 -0.27
N LEU A 77 -11.62 38.22 -1.34
CA LEU A 77 -12.14 38.21 -2.70
C LEU A 77 -12.52 36.78 -3.15
N VAL A 78 -11.67 35.80 -2.86
CA VAL A 78 -11.95 34.38 -3.15
C VAL A 78 -13.19 33.88 -2.40
N ASN A 79 -13.35 34.24 -1.12
CA ASN A 79 -14.54 33.87 -0.33
C ASN A 79 -15.82 34.49 -0.89
N THR A 80 -15.74 35.76 -1.31
CA THR A 80 -16.88 36.46 -1.92
C THR A 80 -17.26 35.83 -3.26
N ALA A 81 -16.26 35.44 -4.07
CA ALA A 81 -16.47 34.75 -5.33
C ALA A 81 -17.05 33.34 -5.13
N LEU A 82 -16.57 32.58 -4.14
CA LEU A 82 -17.12 31.27 -3.80
C LEU A 82 -18.59 31.35 -3.34
N ALA A 83 -18.98 32.45 -2.69
CA ALA A 83 -20.36 32.67 -2.26
C ALA A 83 -21.31 33.05 -3.42
N SER A 84 -20.81 33.66 -4.50
CA SER A 84 -21.61 34.07 -5.65
C SER A 84 -21.70 33.01 -6.76
N LEU A 85 -20.80 32.02 -6.76
CA LEU A 85 -20.76 30.95 -7.76
C LEU A 85 -21.70 29.80 -7.39
N ASP A 86 -22.51 29.37 -8.36
CA ASP A 86 -23.27 28.12 -8.25
C ASP A 86 -22.37 26.91 -8.58
N PRO A 87 -22.20 25.95 -7.64
CA PRO A 87 -21.42 24.73 -7.89
C PRO A 87 -21.88 23.91 -9.09
N ALA A 88 -23.17 23.94 -9.46
CA ALA A 88 -23.69 23.15 -10.58
C ALA A 88 -23.27 23.72 -11.94
N VAL A 89 -23.27 25.06 -12.08
CA VAL A 89 -22.98 25.74 -13.34
C VAL A 89 -21.47 26.02 -13.49
N HIS A 90 -20.82 26.41 -12.40
CA HIS A 90 -19.44 26.91 -12.40
C HIS A 90 -18.45 25.93 -11.74
N THR A 91 -18.71 24.63 -11.83
CA THR A 91 -17.95 23.56 -11.18
C THR A 91 -16.43 23.73 -11.31
N LEU A 92 -15.93 23.92 -12.54
CA LEU A 92 -14.49 24.04 -12.80
C LEU A 92 -13.87 25.28 -12.13
N GLY A 93 -14.54 26.43 -12.25
CA GLY A 93 -14.10 27.68 -11.62
C GLY A 93 -14.15 27.60 -10.09
N PHE A 94 -15.17 26.94 -9.56
CA PHE A 94 -15.31 26.70 -8.13
C PHE A 94 -14.17 25.82 -7.59
N ILE A 95 -13.84 24.72 -8.27
CA ILE A 95 -12.70 23.86 -7.90
C ILE A 95 -11.39 24.63 -7.95
N TRP A 96 -11.19 25.44 -8.99
CA TRP A 96 -9.99 26.26 -9.10
C TRP A 96 -9.86 27.23 -7.92
N LEU A 97 -10.95 27.91 -7.53
CA LEU A 97 -10.95 28.80 -6.35
C LEU A 97 -10.73 28.03 -5.04
N LEU A 98 -11.29 26.83 -4.90
CA LEU A 98 -11.00 25.96 -3.75
C LEU A 98 -9.53 25.58 -3.68
N ARG A 99 -8.90 25.26 -4.82
CA ARG A 99 -7.46 24.99 -4.87
C ARG A 99 -6.65 26.22 -4.44
N VAL A 100 -7.03 27.42 -4.88
CA VAL A 100 -6.34 28.66 -4.51
C VAL A 100 -6.52 28.97 -3.03
N LYS A 101 -7.70 28.71 -2.47
CA LYS A 101 -7.99 28.92 -1.05
C LYS A 101 -7.28 27.89 -0.14
N PHE A 102 -7.26 26.63 -0.57
CA PHE A 102 -6.76 25.49 0.19
C PHE A 102 -5.50 24.92 -0.44
N THR A 103 -4.47 25.75 -0.52
CA THR A 103 -3.14 25.36 -1.05
C THR A 103 -2.36 24.48 -0.08
N SER A 104 -2.66 24.57 1.22
CA SER A 104 -1.97 23.82 2.27
C SER A 104 -2.94 23.25 3.31
N VAL A 105 -2.44 22.29 4.08
CA VAL A 105 -3.19 21.62 5.14
C VAL A 105 -3.50 22.58 6.29
N GLU A 106 -2.60 23.52 6.58
CA GLU A 106 -2.80 24.54 7.59
C GLU A 106 -3.99 25.45 7.26
N ALA A 107 -4.11 25.85 5.99
CA ALA A 107 -5.25 26.64 5.52
C ALA A 107 -6.56 25.85 5.63
N ALA A 108 -6.55 24.58 5.24
CA ALA A 108 -7.70 23.67 5.38
C ALA A 108 -8.09 23.44 6.85
N ARG A 109 -7.13 23.45 7.78
CA ARG A 109 -7.38 23.27 9.22
C ARG A 109 -7.96 24.52 9.88
N GLN A 110 -7.51 25.70 9.46
CA GLN A 110 -7.97 26.96 10.03
C GLN A 110 -9.41 27.31 9.60
N ASP A 111 -9.86 26.80 8.45
CA ASP A 111 -11.18 27.12 7.92
C ASP A 111 -12.13 25.89 7.96
N PRO A 112 -13.17 25.91 8.82
CA PRO A 112 -14.11 24.81 8.95
C PRO A 112 -14.99 24.59 7.70
N SER A 113 -15.00 25.54 6.76
CA SER A 113 -15.76 25.43 5.50
C SER A 113 -15.12 24.51 4.47
N PHE A 114 -13.88 24.05 4.67
CA PHE A 114 -13.14 23.22 3.71
C PHE A 114 -13.92 21.97 3.24
N ILE A 115 -14.27 21.10 4.18
CA ILE A 115 -15.00 19.84 3.92
C ILE A 115 -16.41 20.10 3.37
N PRO A 116 -17.23 21.01 3.95
CA PRO A 116 -18.54 21.37 3.39
C PRO A 116 -18.50 21.92 1.96
N LEU A 117 -17.56 22.80 1.63
CA LEU A 117 -17.43 23.40 0.30
C LEU A 117 -17.06 22.34 -0.74
N LEU A 118 -16.11 21.46 -0.39
CA LEU A 118 -15.71 20.37 -1.28
C LEU A 118 -16.86 19.37 -1.49
N HIS A 119 -17.58 19.01 -0.43
CA HIS A 119 -18.76 18.17 -0.53
C HIS A 119 -19.85 18.80 -1.42
N ALA A 120 -20.10 20.10 -1.28
CA ALA A 120 -21.11 20.81 -2.07
C ALA A 120 -20.80 20.75 -3.57
N VAL A 121 -19.54 20.97 -3.96
CA VAL A 121 -19.10 20.88 -5.36
C VAL A 121 -19.19 19.46 -5.90
N LEU A 122 -18.71 18.47 -5.14
CA LEU A 122 -18.72 17.09 -5.62
C LEU A 122 -20.15 16.51 -5.71
N SER A 123 -21.07 16.99 -4.87
CA SER A 123 -22.45 16.52 -4.86
C SER A 123 -23.32 17.19 -5.92
N ARG A 124 -23.14 18.50 -6.15
CA ARG A 124 -24.00 19.31 -7.03
C ARG A 124 -23.36 19.66 -8.37
N GLY A 125 -22.04 19.47 -8.50
CA GLY A 125 -21.28 19.84 -9.68
C GLY A 125 -21.62 19.02 -10.92
N ASP A 126 -21.40 19.62 -12.07
CA ASP A 126 -21.53 18.97 -13.37
C ASP A 126 -20.41 17.94 -13.59
N GLU A 127 -20.79 16.72 -14.00
CA GLU A 127 -19.87 15.60 -14.13
C GLU A 127 -18.82 15.80 -15.22
N ALA A 128 -19.19 16.44 -16.34
CA ALA A 128 -18.27 16.70 -17.44
C ALA A 128 -17.20 17.72 -17.01
N GLN A 129 -17.59 18.77 -16.30
CA GLN A 129 -16.65 19.73 -15.74
C GLN A 129 -15.75 19.12 -14.66
N LEU A 130 -16.26 18.20 -13.83
CA LEU A 130 -15.45 17.47 -12.83
C LEU A 130 -14.37 16.62 -13.49
N GLN A 131 -14.70 15.90 -14.56
CA GLN A 131 -13.75 15.08 -15.30
C GLN A 131 -12.67 15.92 -16.00
N LEU A 132 -13.03 17.13 -16.47
CA LEU A 132 -12.06 18.10 -17.02
C LEU A 132 -11.15 18.69 -15.93
N ALA A 133 -11.66 18.86 -14.71
CA ALA A 133 -10.93 19.39 -13.57
C ALA A 133 -9.97 18.37 -12.90
N GLY A 134 -9.79 17.18 -13.48
CA GLY A 134 -9.10 16.05 -12.83
C GLY A 134 -7.80 16.41 -12.11
N TYR A 135 -6.88 17.12 -12.77
CA TYR A 135 -5.62 17.54 -12.16
C TYR A 135 -5.81 18.46 -10.93
N LEU A 136 -6.73 19.43 -11.02
CA LEU A 136 -7.01 20.35 -9.91
C LEU A 136 -7.61 19.59 -8.73
N LEU A 137 -8.52 18.64 -9.00
CA LEU A 137 -9.14 17.82 -7.98
C LEU A 137 -8.13 16.88 -7.31
N TYR A 138 -7.19 16.30 -8.06
CA TYR A 138 -6.13 15.46 -7.50
C TYR A 138 -5.29 16.21 -6.46
N VAL A 139 -4.90 17.45 -6.77
CA VAL A 139 -4.14 18.30 -5.83
C VAL A 139 -4.95 18.61 -4.57
N ILE A 140 -6.24 18.92 -4.71
CA ILE A 140 -7.10 19.14 -3.53
C ILE A 140 -7.24 17.84 -2.73
N CYS A 141 -7.40 16.70 -3.39
CA CYS A 141 -7.50 15.41 -2.73
C CYS A 141 -6.20 15.02 -1.97
N ASP A 142 -5.03 15.46 -2.43
CA ASP A 142 -3.78 15.34 -1.65
C ASP A 142 -3.88 16.12 -0.32
N VAL A 143 -4.40 17.35 -0.36
CA VAL A 143 -4.63 18.18 0.85
C VAL A 143 -5.68 17.54 1.75
N VAL A 144 -6.76 16.99 1.19
CA VAL A 144 -7.80 16.26 1.91
C VAL A 144 -7.21 15.05 2.64
N ALA A 145 -6.33 14.28 1.98
CA ALA A 145 -5.67 13.14 2.59
C ALA A 145 -4.80 13.57 3.77
N LEU A 146 -3.97 14.60 3.60
CA LEU A 146 -3.13 15.13 4.68
C LEU A 146 -3.95 15.72 5.84
N TYR A 147 -5.03 16.45 5.53
CA TYR A 147 -5.97 16.98 6.53
C TYR A 147 -6.54 15.87 7.41
N ALA A 148 -6.90 14.72 6.83
CA ALA A 148 -7.40 13.58 7.60
C ALA A 148 -6.35 12.99 8.54
N HIS A 149 -5.08 12.93 8.13
CA HIS A 149 -4.00 12.44 8.99
C HIS A 149 -3.74 13.38 10.18
N GLU A 150 -3.82 14.70 9.98
CA GLU A 150 -3.60 15.66 11.08
C GLU A 150 -4.79 15.80 12.02
N THR A 151 -6.01 15.74 11.49
CA THR A 151 -7.24 15.99 12.27
C THR A 151 -7.93 14.72 12.78
N MET A 152 -7.46 13.54 12.34
CA MET A 152 -8.08 12.23 12.61
C MET A 152 -9.54 12.10 12.16
N GLN A 153 -10.03 12.97 11.26
CA GLN A 153 -11.40 12.93 10.73
C GLN A 153 -11.52 12.01 9.50
N PHE A 154 -11.34 10.70 9.70
CA PHE A 154 -11.28 9.75 8.59
C PHE A 154 -12.61 9.55 7.86
N GLU A 155 -13.73 9.38 8.58
CA GLU A 155 -15.03 9.02 7.98
C GLU A 155 -15.52 10.05 6.94
N ARG A 156 -15.49 11.34 7.30
CA ARG A 156 -15.92 12.44 6.41
C ARG A 156 -15.03 12.55 5.17
N THR A 157 -13.72 12.40 5.38
CA THR A 157 -12.71 12.47 4.32
C THR A 157 -12.85 11.30 3.35
N ILE A 158 -13.07 10.09 3.88
CA ILE A 158 -13.33 8.88 3.10
C ILE A 158 -14.59 9.08 2.24
N ALA A 159 -15.69 9.58 2.83
CA ALA A 159 -16.92 9.84 2.08
C ALA A 159 -16.70 10.83 0.92
N ILE A 160 -15.91 11.89 1.14
CA ILE A 160 -15.53 12.84 0.09
C ILE A 160 -14.72 12.17 -1.03
N LEU A 161 -13.72 11.36 -0.68
CA LEU A 161 -12.90 10.67 -1.69
C LEU A 161 -13.71 9.66 -2.51
N VAL A 162 -14.63 8.93 -1.87
CA VAL A 162 -15.56 8.03 -2.56
C VAL A 162 -16.39 8.82 -3.58
N LEU A 163 -16.96 9.95 -3.16
CA LEU A 163 -17.76 10.81 -4.05
C LEU A 163 -16.92 11.38 -5.19
N ALA A 164 -15.69 11.83 -4.90
CA ALA A 164 -14.76 12.35 -5.89
C ALA A 164 -14.38 11.29 -6.93
N ILE A 165 -14.13 10.05 -6.53
CA ILE A 165 -13.84 8.95 -7.45
C ILE A 165 -15.07 8.65 -8.31
N GLN A 166 -16.25 8.51 -7.71
CA GLN A 166 -17.48 8.17 -8.43
C GLN A 166 -17.90 9.21 -9.47
N LYS A 167 -17.60 10.51 -9.23
CA LYS A 167 -18.05 11.61 -10.09
C LYS A 167 -16.96 12.14 -11.02
N ALA A 168 -15.70 12.14 -10.61
CA ALA A 168 -14.64 12.79 -11.38
C ALA A 168 -13.64 11.82 -12.03
N ALA A 169 -13.48 10.61 -11.48
CA ALA A 169 -12.56 9.64 -12.09
C ALA A 169 -13.23 8.99 -13.31
N LYS A 170 -12.49 8.95 -14.42
CA LYS A 170 -12.91 8.16 -15.58
C LYS A 170 -12.96 6.68 -15.19
N PRO A 171 -14.03 5.94 -15.53
CA PRO A 171 -14.11 4.51 -15.25
C PRO A 171 -12.89 3.77 -15.80
N GLY A 172 -12.25 2.94 -14.95
CA GLY A 172 -11.07 2.16 -15.32
C GLY A 172 -9.73 2.91 -15.28
N LEU A 173 -9.71 4.22 -14.99
CA LEU A 173 -8.48 4.99 -14.81
C LEU A 173 -8.04 4.99 -13.33
N LEU A 174 -6.82 4.52 -13.06
CA LEU A 174 -6.23 4.69 -11.73
C LEU A 174 -5.84 6.14 -11.49
N THR A 175 -6.29 6.71 -10.37
CA THR A 175 -5.98 8.09 -9.96
C THR A 175 -5.39 8.12 -8.56
N ILE A 176 -4.77 9.24 -8.18
CA ILE A 176 -4.22 9.41 -6.82
C ILE A 176 -5.29 9.28 -5.74
N MET A 177 -6.55 9.63 -6.06
CA MET A 177 -7.68 9.54 -5.13
C MET A 177 -7.91 8.09 -4.68
N HIS A 178 -7.73 7.10 -5.56
CA HIS A 178 -7.83 5.69 -5.21
C HIS A 178 -6.76 5.28 -4.20
N VAL A 179 -5.55 5.82 -4.35
CA VAL A 179 -4.42 5.55 -3.45
C VAL A 179 -4.71 6.11 -2.07
N HIS A 180 -5.12 7.38 -1.98
CA HIS A 180 -5.50 8.03 -0.73
C HIS A 180 -6.68 7.35 -0.05
N LEU A 181 -7.72 6.99 -0.81
CA LEU A 181 -8.86 6.26 -0.29
C LEU A 181 -8.42 4.92 0.32
N SER A 182 -7.56 4.16 -0.36
CA SER A 182 -7.07 2.88 0.14
C SER A 182 -6.24 3.02 1.43
N GLN A 183 -5.39 4.05 1.51
CA GLN A 183 -4.58 4.34 2.70
C GLN A 183 -5.45 4.75 3.89
N LEU A 184 -6.35 5.71 3.70
CA LEU A 184 -7.23 6.21 4.76
C LEU A 184 -8.22 5.14 5.23
N ALA A 185 -8.78 4.35 4.30
CA ALA A 185 -9.67 3.26 4.65
C ALA A 185 -8.95 2.19 5.48
N GLN A 186 -7.69 1.90 5.17
CA GLN A 186 -6.87 1.00 5.97
C GLN A 186 -6.56 1.60 7.35
N LEU A 187 -6.23 2.88 7.46
CA LEU A 187 -5.97 3.53 8.75
C LEU A 187 -7.21 3.56 9.65
N ALA A 188 -8.36 3.90 9.07
CA ALA A 188 -9.63 3.99 9.78
C ALA A 188 -10.32 2.63 10.01
N GLN A 189 -9.79 1.54 9.43
CA GLN A 189 -10.42 0.22 9.40
C GLN A 189 -11.84 0.24 8.79
N CYS A 190 -12.11 1.16 7.86
CA CYS A 190 -13.41 1.33 7.21
C CYS A 190 -13.49 0.54 5.90
N PHE A 191 -13.63 -0.79 5.98
CA PHE A 191 -13.58 -1.65 4.78
C PHE A 191 -14.86 -1.67 3.92
N HIS A 192 -15.93 -1.01 4.36
CA HIS A 192 -17.17 -0.87 3.60
C HIS A 192 -16.97 -0.20 2.23
N VAL A 193 -15.90 0.56 2.05
CA VAL A 193 -15.55 1.22 0.78
C VAL A 193 -14.99 0.27 -0.28
N ALA A 194 -14.84 -1.02 0.02
CA ALA A 194 -14.25 -2.00 -0.90
C ALA A 194 -14.93 -2.02 -2.28
N HIS A 195 -16.24 -1.75 -2.35
CA HIS A 195 -17.01 -1.65 -3.58
C HIS A 195 -16.46 -0.63 -4.59
N VAL A 196 -15.74 0.39 -4.14
CA VAL A 196 -15.08 1.37 -5.05
C VAL A 196 -13.92 0.72 -5.80
N PHE A 197 -13.27 -0.28 -5.20
CA PHE A 197 -12.15 -1.02 -5.78
C PHE A 197 -12.58 -2.27 -6.56
N ASP A 198 -13.89 -2.56 -6.65
CA ASP A 198 -14.43 -3.64 -7.47
C ASP A 198 -14.35 -3.34 -8.96
N ALA A 199 -14.26 -2.06 -9.34
CA ALA A 199 -14.12 -1.63 -10.71
C ALA A 199 -12.74 -2.04 -11.25
N ASP A 200 -12.73 -2.75 -12.38
CA ASP A 200 -11.51 -3.20 -13.03
C ASP A 200 -10.75 -1.97 -13.58
N ILE A 201 -9.53 -1.74 -13.07
CA ILE A 201 -8.63 -0.69 -13.54
C ILE A 201 -7.89 -1.19 -14.77
N VAL A 202 -8.01 -0.44 -15.87
CA VAL A 202 -7.44 -0.81 -17.17
C VAL A 202 -6.40 0.20 -17.66
N GLU A 203 -6.53 1.46 -17.27
CA GLU A 203 -5.62 2.53 -17.70
C GLU A 203 -4.87 3.13 -16.51
N ILE A 204 -3.57 3.36 -16.72
CA ILE A 204 -2.73 4.19 -15.85
C ILE A 204 -2.09 5.23 -16.75
N SER A 205 -2.46 6.51 -16.57
CA SER A 205 -1.95 7.62 -17.36
C SER A 205 -1.09 8.55 -16.50
N PRO A 206 0.24 8.37 -16.45
CA PRO A 206 1.11 9.14 -15.56
C PRO A 206 1.09 10.64 -15.86
N THR A 207 0.92 11.02 -17.12
CA THR A 207 0.89 12.42 -17.57
C THR A 207 -0.34 13.17 -17.07
N SER A 208 -1.49 12.51 -16.98
CA SER A 208 -2.74 13.12 -16.51
C SER A 208 -2.93 13.02 -15.00
N THR A 209 -2.36 12.01 -14.35
CA THR A 209 -2.60 11.69 -12.93
C THR A 209 -1.43 11.96 -12.00
N SER A 210 -0.26 12.33 -12.53
CA SER A 210 0.99 12.53 -11.76
C SER A 210 1.35 11.33 -10.86
N LEU A 211 0.90 10.13 -11.22
CA LEU A 211 1.17 8.91 -10.46
C LEU A 211 2.64 8.48 -10.59
N LYS A 212 3.26 8.19 -9.46
CA LYS A 212 4.56 7.53 -9.37
C LYS A 212 4.35 6.02 -9.19
N ILE A 213 5.36 5.22 -9.52
CA ILE A 213 5.31 3.77 -9.34
C ILE A 213 4.96 3.37 -7.90
N VAL A 214 5.47 4.13 -6.90
CA VAL A 214 5.18 3.90 -5.49
C VAL A 214 3.68 4.01 -5.21
N HIS A 215 2.97 4.97 -5.83
CA HIS A 215 1.53 5.14 -5.65
C HIS A 215 0.75 3.93 -6.19
N VAL A 216 1.16 3.40 -7.34
CA VAL A 216 0.54 2.21 -7.95
C VAL A 216 0.76 0.98 -7.06
N LEU A 217 1.99 0.76 -6.59
CA LEU A 217 2.30 -0.35 -5.68
C LEU A 217 1.54 -0.23 -4.35
N SER A 218 1.50 0.97 -3.77
CA SER A 218 0.74 1.25 -2.55
C SER A 218 -0.74 0.96 -2.73
N TYR A 219 -1.35 1.39 -3.83
CA TYR A 219 -2.75 1.10 -4.13
C TYR A 219 -3.04 -0.40 -4.08
N TYR A 220 -2.32 -1.19 -4.88
CA TYR A 220 -2.54 -2.64 -4.92
C TYR A 220 -2.28 -3.31 -3.57
N TYR A 221 -1.25 -2.87 -2.84
CA TYR A 221 -0.96 -3.37 -1.50
C TYR A 221 -2.08 -3.07 -0.49
N TYR A 222 -2.51 -1.82 -0.35
CA TYR A 222 -3.52 -1.43 0.63
C TYR A 222 -4.90 -2.00 0.30
N VAL A 223 -5.29 -2.03 -0.98
CA VAL A 223 -6.54 -2.69 -1.38
C VAL A 223 -6.48 -4.19 -1.09
N GLY A 224 -5.33 -4.85 -1.31
CA GLY A 224 -5.11 -6.23 -0.89
C GLY A 224 -5.33 -6.42 0.62
N MET A 225 -4.84 -5.50 1.46
CA MET A 225 -5.06 -5.52 2.91
C MET A 225 -6.54 -5.33 3.30
N ILE A 226 -7.26 -4.44 2.62
CA ILE A 226 -8.69 -4.23 2.83
C ILE A 226 -9.47 -5.52 2.56
N TYR A 227 -9.17 -6.20 1.44
CA TYR A 227 -9.80 -7.49 1.12
C TYR A 227 -9.39 -8.62 2.08
N CYS A 228 -8.17 -8.60 2.63
CA CYS A 228 -7.79 -9.47 3.74
C CYS A 228 -8.65 -9.21 4.98
N GLY A 229 -8.90 -7.95 5.32
CA GLY A 229 -9.80 -7.57 6.42
C GLY A 229 -11.23 -8.08 6.24
N LEU A 230 -11.72 -8.08 4.99
CA LEU A 230 -13.02 -8.62 4.59
C LEU A 230 -13.03 -10.15 4.39
N LYS A 231 -11.89 -10.85 4.63
CA LYS A 231 -11.71 -12.29 4.39
C LYS A 231 -12.02 -12.72 2.94
N GLN A 232 -11.95 -11.81 1.98
CA GLN A 232 -12.09 -12.11 0.55
C GLN A 232 -10.73 -12.49 -0.03
N TRP A 233 -10.24 -13.67 0.36
CA TRP A 233 -8.87 -14.12 0.08
C TRP A 233 -8.50 -14.11 -1.40
N ARG A 234 -9.40 -14.57 -2.27
CA ARG A 234 -9.19 -14.58 -3.73
C ARG A 234 -8.91 -13.19 -4.29
N ARG A 235 -9.65 -12.18 -3.85
CA ARG A 235 -9.40 -10.79 -4.28
C ARG A 235 -8.13 -10.23 -3.67
N ALA A 236 -7.90 -10.45 -2.37
CA ALA A 236 -6.66 -10.04 -1.73
C ALA A 236 -5.42 -10.58 -2.47
N MET A 237 -5.44 -11.86 -2.85
CA MET A 237 -4.39 -12.49 -3.66
C MET A 237 -4.21 -11.83 -5.02
N HIS A 238 -5.30 -11.53 -5.72
CA HIS A 238 -5.23 -10.81 -7.00
C HIS A 238 -4.50 -9.47 -6.84
N PHE A 239 -4.90 -8.66 -5.86
CA PHE A 239 -4.29 -7.35 -5.61
C PHE A 239 -2.82 -7.45 -5.19
N PHE A 240 -2.45 -8.37 -4.28
CA PHE A 240 -1.03 -8.58 -3.95
C PHE A 240 -0.22 -9.12 -5.13
N GLY A 241 -0.80 -10.03 -5.93
CA GLY A 241 -0.19 -10.55 -7.14
C GLY A 241 0.11 -9.45 -8.15
N MET A 242 -0.82 -8.51 -8.33
CA MET A 242 -0.59 -7.32 -9.17
C MET A 242 0.58 -6.47 -8.68
N ALA A 243 0.69 -6.22 -7.36
CA ALA A 243 1.82 -5.49 -6.78
C ALA A 243 3.17 -6.19 -6.96
N VAL A 244 3.21 -7.53 -6.85
CA VAL A 244 4.43 -8.33 -7.06
C VAL A 244 4.80 -8.43 -8.54
N SER A 245 3.80 -8.46 -9.41
CA SER A 245 3.98 -8.60 -10.87
C SER A 245 4.35 -7.32 -11.61
N ALA A 246 4.33 -6.18 -10.91
CA ALA A 246 4.76 -4.90 -11.46
C ALA A 246 6.19 -4.99 -12.04
N PRO A 247 6.42 -4.58 -13.30
CA PRO A 247 7.75 -4.64 -13.91
C PRO A 247 8.78 -3.86 -13.10
N ALA A 248 9.84 -4.54 -12.65
CA ALA A 248 10.91 -3.91 -11.89
C ALA A 248 12.25 -4.64 -12.08
N ASN A 249 13.32 -3.84 -12.17
CA ASN A 249 14.71 -4.33 -12.18
C ASN A 249 15.22 -4.57 -10.75
N THR A 250 14.64 -3.86 -9.76
CA THR A 250 14.99 -3.95 -8.34
C THR A 250 13.72 -4.14 -7.53
N THR A 251 13.78 -5.03 -6.54
CA THR A 251 12.64 -5.37 -5.69
C THR A 251 12.38 -4.27 -4.67
N SER A 252 11.16 -3.74 -4.65
CA SER A 252 10.73 -2.76 -3.64
C SER A 252 10.27 -3.45 -2.36
N LEU A 253 10.35 -2.76 -1.22
CA LEU A 253 9.85 -3.28 0.06
C LEU A 253 8.32 -3.54 0.01
N ILE A 254 7.57 -2.72 -0.71
CA ILE A 254 6.12 -2.92 -0.92
C ILE A 254 5.85 -4.24 -1.64
N ALA A 255 6.66 -4.59 -2.65
CA ALA A 255 6.54 -5.86 -3.35
C ALA A 255 6.90 -7.05 -2.44
N VAL A 256 7.91 -6.93 -1.57
CA VAL A 256 8.25 -7.98 -0.59
C VAL A 256 7.12 -8.19 0.42
N GLU A 257 6.56 -7.11 0.97
CA GLU A 257 5.41 -7.19 1.89
C GLU A 257 4.17 -7.75 1.22
N SER A 258 3.91 -7.36 -0.03
CA SER A 258 2.83 -7.92 -0.85
C SER A 258 3.04 -9.42 -1.07
N TYR A 259 4.27 -9.87 -1.35
CA TYR A 259 4.58 -11.29 -1.53
C TYR A 259 4.33 -12.10 -0.25
N ARG A 260 4.75 -11.59 0.92
CA ARG A 260 4.50 -12.24 2.23
C ARG A 260 3.01 -12.46 2.47
N LYS A 261 2.21 -11.42 2.24
CA LYS A 261 0.75 -11.49 2.40
C LYS A 261 0.07 -12.32 1.30
N TYR A 262 0.59 -12.30 0.08
CA TYR A 262 0.16 -13.18 -1.02
C TYR A 262 0.31 -14.65 -0.64
N VAL A 263 1.45 -15.05 -0.07
CA VAL A 263 1.67 -16.42 0.41
C VAL A 263 0.61 -16.80 1.43
N LEU A 264 0.43 -16.00 2.49
CA LEU A 264 -0.55 -16.31 3.54
C LEU A 264 -2.00 -16.32 3.01
N ALA A 265 -2.37 -15.36 2.16
CA ALA A 265 -3.70 -15.34 1.54
C ALA A 265 -3.93 -16.56 0.63
N SER A 266 -2.90 -17.04 -0.08
CA SER A 266 -2.96 -18.28 -0.88
C SER A 266 -3.17 -19.51 0.01
N LEU A 267 -2.45 -19.60 1.13
CA LEU A 267 -2.63 -20.67 2.12
C LEU A 267 -4.02 -20.63 2.76
N LEU A 268 -4.65 -19.47 2.90
CA LEU A 268 -6.02 -19.35 3.40
C LEU A 268 -7.07 -19.65 2.33
N HIS A 269 -6.80 -19.34 1.06
CA HIS A 269 -7.71 -19.62 -0.05
C HIS A 269 -7.64 -21.07 -0.51
N SER A 270 -6.54 -21.48 -1.15
CA SER A 270 -6.42 -22.77 -1.82
C SER A 270 -5.57 -23.80 -1.06
N GLY A 271 -4.75 -23.35 -0.10
CA GLY A 271 -3.99 -24.22 0.82
C GLY A 271 -2.62 -24.61 0.33
N LYS A 272 -2.28 -24.07 -0.83
CA LYS A 272 -0.96 -24.05 -1.40
C LYS A 272 -0.70 -22.63 -1.90
N VAL A 273 0.56 -22.32 -2.15
CA VAL A 273 0.89 -21.03 -2.77
C VAL A 273 0.51 -21.11 -4.24
N GLU A 274 -0.36 -20.22 -4.71
CA GLU A 274 -0.71 -20.16 -6.12
C GLU A 274 0.43 -19.55 -6.94
N ASP A 275 0.65 -20.12 -8.12
CA ASP A 275 1.68 -19.63 -9.02
C ASP A 275 1.40 -18.21 -9.46
N LEU A 276 2.41 -17.34 -9.33
CA LEU A 276 2.33 -15.99 -9.85
C LEU A 276 2.28 -16.03 -11.39
N PRO A 277 1.71 -15.01 -12.04
CA PRO A 277 1.65 -14.94 -13.49
C PRO A 277 3.05 -15.05 -14.12
N LYS A 278 3.15 -15.75 -15.27
CA LYS A 278 4.43 -16.03 -15.93
C LYS A 278 5.24 -14.79 -16.34
N TYR A 279 4.56 -13.64 -16.54
CA TYR A 279 5.20 -12.37 -16.86
C TYR A 279 5.82 -11.67 -15.65
N THR A 280 5.63 -12.20 -14.44
CA THR A 280 6.23 -11.64 -13.22
C THR A 280 7.76 -11.74 -13.32
N SER A 281 8.45 -10.63 -13.01
CA SER A 281 9.92 -10.59 -13.04
C SER A 281 10.52 -11.68 -12.14
N SER A 282 11.29 -12.60 -12.74
CA SER A 282 11.91 -13.72 -12.04
C SER A 282 12.89 -13.26 -10.95
N ASN A 283 13.59 -12.14 -11.20
CA ASN A 283 14.47 -11.51 -10.22
C ASN A 283 13.68 -11.04 -8.98
N VAL A 284 12.53 -10.40 -9.19
CA VAL A 284 11.67 -9.90 -8.10
C VAL A 284 11.17 -11.06 -7.24
N VAL A 285 10.66 -12.13 -7.87
CA VAL A 285 10.17 -13.32 -7.15
C VAL A 285 11.29 -14.01 -6.38
N ARG A 286 12.46 -14.17 -7.00
CA ARG A 286 13.63 -14.79 -6.34
C ARG A 286 14.04 -14.01 -5.11
N THR A 287 14.20 -12.69 -5.23
CA THR A 287 14.58 -11.82 -4.11
C THR A 287 13.49 -11.80 -3.03
N ALA A 288 12.21 -11.73 -3.39
CA ALA A 288 11.11 -11.75 -2.43
C ALA A 288 11.07 -13.08 -1.64
N LYS A 289 11.33 -14.22 -2.30
CA LYS A 289 11.48 -15.53 -1.65
C LYS A 289 12.68 -15.56 -0.70
N GLN A 290 13.84 -15.06 -1.13
CA GLN A 290 15.06 -15.01 -0.31
C GLN A 290 14.91 -14.13 0.94
N ILE A 291 14.14 -13.04 0.86
CA ILE A 291 13.88 -12.15 2.01
C ILE A 291 12.75 -12.69 2.91
N SER A 292 11.95 -13.63 2.41
CA SER A 292 10.74 -14.14 3.08
C SER A 292 10.84 -15.63 3.40
N VAL A 293 12.05 -16.14 3.68
CA VAL A 293 12.30 -17.57 3.97
C VAL A 293 11.32 -18.15 5.00
N PRO A 294 11.03 -17.50 6.16
CA PRO A 294 10.09 -18.05 7.13
C PRO A 294 8.68 -18.30 6.57
N TYR A 295 8.24 -17.49 5.60
CA TYR A 295 6.94 -17.65 4.94
C TYR A 295 6.95 -18.79 3.93
N VAL A 296 8.07 -18.98 3.22
CA VAL A 296 8.25 -20.08 2.25
C VAL A 296 8.33 -21.42 2.98
N GLU A 297 9.08 -21.50 4.07
CA GLU A 297 9.16 -22.70 4.91
C GLU A 297 7.81 -23.02 5.54
N PHE A 298 7.11 -22.01 6.07
CA PHE A 298 5.76 -22.16 6.59
C PHE A 298 4.80 -22.72 5.53
N ALA A 299 4.83 -22.16 4.31
CA ALA A 299 4.00 -22.63 3.21
C ALA A 299 4.29 -24.10 2.84
N ALA A 300 5.56 -24.51 2.82
CA ALA A 300 5.93 -25.91 2.54
C ALA A 300 5.44 -26.88 3.64
N LEU A 301 5.52 -26.49 4.91
CA LEU A 301 4.96 -27.28 6.02
C LEU A 301 3.43 -27.34 5.97
N PHE A 302 2.81 -26.23 5.56
CA PHE A 302 1.39 -26.11 5.40
C PHE A 302 0.86 -27.03 4.30
N GLU A 303 1.52 -27.09 3.14
CA GLU A 303 1.14 -27.97 2.03
C GLU A 303 1.26 -29.46 2.40
N LYS A 304 2.25 -29.82 3.23
CA LYS A 304 2.39 -31.17 3.81
C LYS A 304 1.28 -31.50 4.83
N LEU A 305 0.57 -30.50 5.33
CA LEU A 305 -0.38 -30.55 6.46
C LEU A 305 0.26 -31.03 7.77
N SER A 306 1.48 -30.58 8.05
CA SER A 306 2.22 -30.93 9.27
C SER A 306 1.90 -29.95 10.41
N LEU A 307 0.88 -30.25 11.24
CA LEU A 307 0.43 -29.40 12.34
C LEU A 307 1.53 -29.07 13.37
N ALA A 308 2.27 -30.09 13.82
CA ALA A 308 3.27 -29.91 14.89
C ALA A 308 4.49 -29.12 14.41
N GLU A 309 5.03 -29.43 13.23
CA GLU A 309 6.18 -28.72 12.68
C GLU A 309 5.83 -27.27 12.35
N ALA A 310 4.63 -27.04 11.78
CA ALA A 310 4.15 -25.69 11.53
C ALA A 310 3.99 -24.89 12.83
N ALA A 311 3.46 -25.50 13.90
CA ALA A 311 3.35 -24.85 15.21
C ALA A 311 4.71 -24.50 15.82
N LEU A 312 5.69 -25.40 15.73
CA LEU A 312 7.06 -25.16 16.20
C LEU A 312 7.75 -24.03 15.41
N LEU A 313 7.56 -23.99 14.08
CA LEU A 313 8.10 -22.92 13.23
C LEU A 313 7.46 -21.56 13.56
N VAL A 314 6.14 -21.51 13.76
CA VAL A 314 5.44 -20.28 14.15
C VAL A 314 5.89 -19.80 15.53
N ALA A 315 6.11 -20.72 16.48
CA ALA A 315 6.62 -20.37 17.81
C ALA A 315 8.07 -19.83 17.75
N SER A 316 8.96 -20.47 16.98
CA SER A 316 10.36 -20.06 16.87
C SER A 316 10.54 -18.75 16.10
N GLN A 317 9.73 -18.51 15.06
CA GLN A 317 9.79 -17.32 14.21
C GLN A 317 8.74 -16.26 14.58
N SER A 318 8.13 -16.35 15.78
CA SER A 318 7.03 -15.46 16.18
C SER A 318 7.43 -13.98 16.18
N SER A 319 8.68 -13.65 16.54
CA SER A 319 9.18 -12.27 16.53
C SER A 319 9.20 -11.70 15.12
N VAL A 320 9.63 -12.49 14.13
CA VAL A 320 9.69 -12.10 12.71
C VAL A 320 8.29 -11.86 12.15
N PHE A 321 7.32 -12.70 12.48
CA PHE A 321 5.93 -12.48 12.04
C PHE A 321 5.27 -11.28 12.72
N LEU A 322 5.66 -10.98 13.96
CA LEU A 322 5.17 -9.81 14.69
C LEU A 322 5.74 -8.51 14.12
N GLU A 323 7.05 -8.46 13.87
CA GLU A 323 7.73 -7.31 13.25
C GLU A 323 7.12 -6.97 11.88
N HIS A 324 6.81 -8.00 11.09
CA HIS A 324 6.15 -7.83 9.80
C HIS A 324 4.63 -7.58 9.89
N THR A 325 4.06 -7.48 11.09
CA THR A 325 2.61 -7.29 11.34
C THR A 325 1.70 -8.36 10.72
N ASN A 326 2.23 -9.55 10.45
CA ASN A 326 1.52 -10.65 9.77
C ASN A 326 1.12 -11.80 10.71
N LEU A 327 1.47 -11.72 12.01
CA LEU A 327 1.19 -12.78 12.99
C LEU A 327 -0.28 -13.18 13.07
N GLY A 328 -1.20 -12.21 12.92
CA GLY A 328 -2.64 -12.49 12.90
C GLY A 328 -3.05 -13.41 11.75
N LEU A 329 -2.53 -13.15 10.54
CA LEU A 329 -2.79 -13.97 9.35
C LEU A 329 -2.17 -15.37 9.49
N VAL A 330 -0.96 -15.47 10.06
CA VAL A 330 -0.31 -16.77 10.32
C VAL A 330 -1.14 -17.61 11.31
N LYS A 331 -1.66 -17.00 12.38
CA LYS A 331 -2.57 -17.68 13.31
C LYS A 331 -3.86 -18.15 12.65
N GLN A 332 -4.42 -17.35 11.74
CA GLN A 332 -5.58 -17.77 10.93
C GLN A 332 -5.23 -18.95 10.02
N CYS A 333 -4.04 -18.95 9.40
CA CYS A 333 -3.56 -20.10 8.63
C CYS A 333 -3.51 -21.34 9.51
N MET A 334 -2.87 -21.26 10.68
CA MET A 334 -2.80 -22.38 11.63
C MET A 334 -4.18 -22.91 12.03
N ALA A 335 -5.14 -22.02 12.32
CA ALA A 335 -6.51 -22.41 12.63
C ALA A 335 -7.23 -23.09 11.45
N SER A 336 -6.90 -22.71 10.21
CA SER A 336 -7.45 -23.34 9.00
C SER A 336 -6.83 -24.71 8.68
N LEU A 337 -5.66 -25.05 9.24
CA LEU A 337 -4.92 -26.26 8.87
C LEU A 337 -5.70 -27.54 9.21
N THR A 338 -6.39 -27.56 10.36
CA THR A 338 -7.26 -28.67 10.76
C THR A 338 -8.41 -28.86 9.77
N ARG A 339 -9.06 -27.77 9.33
CA ARG A 339 -10.11 -27.80 8.30
C ARG A 339 -9.59 -28.35 6.98
N ARG A 340 -8.35 -28.00 6.61
CA ARG A 340 -7.70 -28.51 5.40
C ARG A 340 -7.35 -29.99 5.47
N ILE A 341 -6.96 -30.49 6.63
CA ILE A 341 -6.78 -31.94 6.83
C ILE A 341 -8.10 -32.66 6.55
N VAL A 342 -9.20 -32.17 7.11
CA VAL A 342 -10.54 -32.73 6.85
C VAL A 342 -10.91 -32.66 5.37
N GLN A 343 -10.66 -31.54 4.69
CA GLN A 343 -10.87 -31.43 3.24
C GLN A 343 -10.00 -32.41 2.43
N ARG A 344 -8.78 -32.73 2.87
CA ARG A 344 -7.95 -33.74 2.21
C ARG A 344 -8.53 -35.15 2.40
N LEU A 345 -9.14 -35.44 3.55
CA LEU A 345 -9.80 -36.73 3.80
C LEU A 345 -10.99 -36.96 2.87
N THR A 346 -11.72 -35.90 2.47
CA THR A 346 -12.85 -36.05 1.53
C THR A 346 -12.41 -36.46 0.13
N GLN A 347 -11.15 -36.22 -0.24
CA GLN A 347 -10.59 -36.62 -1.54
C GLN A 347 -10.15 -38.09 -1.56
N THR A 348 -9.82 -38.66 -0.41
CA THR A 348 -9.27 -40.02 -0.30
C THR A 348 -10.28 -41.04 0.22
N PHE A 349 -11.29 -40.59 0.96
CA PHE A 349 -12.28 -41.46 1.61
C PHE A 349 -13.69 -41.10 1.15
N ILE A 350 -14.50 -42.12 0.90
CA ILE A 350 -15.96 -41.97 0.69
C ILE A 350 -16.67 -41.98 2.04
N THR A 351 -16.27 -42.90 2.93
CA THR A 351 -16.81 -43.02 4.29
C THR A 351 -15.67 -43.15 5.29
N LEU A 352 -15.75 -42.43 6.40
CA LEU A 352 -14.73 -42.47 7.45
C LEU A 352 -15.37 -42.34 8.84
N SER A 353 -14.81 -43.01 9.85
CA SER A 353 -15.32 -42.92 11.22
C SER A 353 -14.99 -41.58 11.85
N LEU A 354 -15.84 -41.09 12.76
CA LEU A 354 -15.58 -39.84 13.51
C LEU A 354 -14.30 -39.94 14.36
N THR A 355 -13.96 -41.14 14.83
CA THR A 355 -12.72 -41.40 15.57
C THR A 355 -11.48 -41.29 14.68
N ASP A 356 -11.53 -41.80 13.45
CA ASP A 356 -10.40 -41.72 12.51
C ASP A 356 -10.22 -40.29 11.97
N ILE A 357 -11.31 -39.55 11.80
CA ILE A 357 -11.24 -38.12 11.48
C ILE A 357 -10.55 -37.37 12.62
N ALA A 358 -10.92 -37.66 13.87
CA ALA A 358 -10.31 -37.03 15.03
C ALA A 358 -8.81 -37.35 15.12
N THR A 359 -8.38 -38.59 14.89
CA THR A 359 -6.96 -38.96 14.92
C THR A 359 -6.17 -38.29 13.79
N HIS A 360 -6.69 -38.28 12.56
CA HIS A 360 -6.01 -37.63 11.43
C HIS A 360 -5.93 -36.11 11.57
N ALA A 361 -7.01 -35.46 12.02
CA ALA A 361 -7.06 -34.02 12.25
C ALA A 361 -6.42 -33.58 13.58
N ARG A 362 -5.92 -34.54 14.38
CA ARG A 362 -5.35 -34.33 15.73
C ARG A 362 -6.30 -33.60 16.68
N LEU A 363 -7.57 -33.94 16.61
CA LEU A 363 -8.62 -33.47 17.52
C LEU A 363 -8.65 -34.36 18.77
N SER A 364 -9.16 -33.81 19.87
CA SER A 364 -9.17 -34.49 21.17
C SER A 364 -10.23 -35.59 21.26
N SER A 365 -11.31 -35.51 20.48
CA SER A 365 -12.42 -36.45 20.55
C SER A 365 -13.24 -36.52 19.26
N ALA A 366 -13.98 -37.63 19.10
CA ALA A 366 -14.97 -37.79 18.03
C ALA A 366 -16.08 -36.72 18.07
N LYS A 367 -16.43 -36.21 19.26
CA LYS A 367 -17.41 -35.12 19.43
C LYS A 367 -16.89 -33.79 18.88
N GLU A 368 -15.61 -33.51 19.08
CA GLU A 368 -14.98 -32.31 18.52
C GLU A 368 -14.89 -32.40 16.99
N ALA A 369 -14.58 -33.58 16.46
CA ALA A 369 -14.62 -33.85 15.02
C ALA A 369 -16.02 -33.65 14.44
N GLU A 370 -17.05 -34.17 15.11
CA GLU A 370 -18.45 -33.97 14.71
C GLU A 370 -18.82 -32.47 14.69
N HIS A 371 -18.48 -31.73 15.75
CA HIS A 371 -18.76 -30.29 15.81
C HIS A 371 -18.06 -29.51 14.70
N LEU A 372 -16.79 -29.82 14.42
CA LEU A 372 -16.05 -29.21 13.32
C LEU A 372 -16.68 -29.52 11.95
N LEU A 373 -17.09 -30.77 11.72
CA LEU A 373 -17.74 -31.17 10.48
C LEU A 373 -19.06 -30.44 10.27
N VAL A 374 -19.88 -30.29 11.32
CA VAL A 374 -21.13 -29.51 11.26
C VAL A 374 -20.83 -28.07 10.81
N GLN A 375 -19.84 -27.41 11.43
CA GLN A 375 -19.45 -26.05 11.03
C GLN A 375 -18.96 -25.97 9.57
N MET A 376 -18.23 -26.99 9.10
CA MET A 376 -17.73 -27.04 7.71
C MET A 376 -18.84 -27.34 6.70
N ILE A 377 -19.87 -28.08 7.08
CA ILE A 377 -21.06 -28.32 6.25
C ILE A 377 -21.91 -27.05 6.18
N GLU A 378 -22.13 -26.37 7.33
CA GLU A 378 -22.88 -25.12 7.39
C GLU A 378 -22.21 -23.98 6.59
N SER A 379 -20.87 -23.92 6.61
CA SER A 379 -20.13 -22.93 5.81
C SER A 379 -20.01 -23.29 4.32
N GLY A 380 -20.48 -24.47 3.91
CA GLY A 380 -20.36 -24.96 2.53
C GLY A 380 -18.93 -25.35 2.12
N GLU A 381 -18.03 -25.57 3.09
CA GLU A 381 -16.65 -26.00 2.83
C GLU A 381 -16.55 -27.47 2.42
N ILE A 382 -17.47 -28.32 2.89
CA ILE A 382 -17.57 -29.75 2.55
C ILE A 382 -19.02 -30.18 2.41
N HIS A 383 -19.25 -31.22 1.61
CA HIS A 383 -20.54 -31.89 1.52
C HIS A 383 -20.43 -33.27 2.15
N ALA A 384 -21.10 -33.48 3.29
CA ALA A 384 -21.02 -34.72 4.04
C ALA A 384 -22.33 -35.01 4.79
N GLN A 385 -22.59 -36.30 5.05
CA GLN A 385 -23.69 -36.76 5.88
C GLN A 385 -23.14 -37.53 7.09
N ILE A 386 -23.58 -37.12 8.28
CA ILE A 386 -23.13 -37.70 9.55
C ILE A 386 -24.18 -38.73 10.03
N SER A 387 -23.76 -39.99 10.25
CA SER A 387 -24.58 -41.01 10.91
C SER A 387 -24.13 -41.16 12.36
N GLN A 388 -24.88 -40.55 13.29
CA GLN A 388 -24.59 -40.67 14.73
C GLN A 388 -24.77 -42.09 15.26
N ARG A 389 -25.70 -42.87 14.68
CA ARG A 389 -25.95 -44.26 15.10
C ARG A 389 -24.74 -45.15 14.85
N ASP A 390 -24.11 -44.99 13.69
CA ASP A 390 -23.01 -45.84 13.26
C ASP A 390 -21.63 -45.19 13.54
N GLY A 391 -21.59 -43.92 13.97
CA GLY A 391 -20.36 -43.17 14.24
C GLY A 391 -19.54 -42.84 12.98
N MET A 392 -20.20 -42.80 11.82
CA MET A 392 -19.57 -42.69 10.50
C MET A 392 -20.00 -41.42 9.77
N VAL A 393 -19.10 -40.91 8.92
CA VAL A 393 -19.32 -39.75 8.05
C VAL A 393 -19.19 -40.22 6.60
N ALA A 394 -20.23 -39.98 5.79
CA ALA A 394 -20.20 -40.23 4.36
C ALA A 394 -19.98 -38.90 3.63
N PHE A 395 -18.84 -38.77 2.96
CA PHE A 395 -18.54 -37.63 2.11
C PHE A 395 -19.31 -37.76 0.79
N LYS A 396 -19.87 -36.65 0.33
CA LYS A 396 -20.67 -36.55 -0.89
C LYS A 396 -20.06 -35.51 -1.82
N ASP A 397 -20.36 -35.63 -3.10
CA ASP A 397 -20.09 -34.58 -4.06
C ASP A 397 -21.06 -33.40 -3.90
N ASP A 398 -20.70 -32.26 -4.48
CA ASP A 398 -21.51 -31.05 -4.46
C ASP A 398 -22.94 -31.34 -4.97
N PRO A 399 -23.99 -31.10 -4.17
CA PRO A 399 -25.36 -31.39 -4.55
C PRO A 399 -25.89 -30.49 -5.68
N ASN A 400 -25.15 -29.43 -6.05
CA ASN A 400 -25.55 -28.54 -7.13
C ASN A 400 -25.50 -29.22 -8.50
N ARG A 401 -26.67 -29.63 -8.98
CA ARG A 401 -26.88 -30.16 -10.35
C ARG A 401 -26.91 -29.09 -11.44
N PHE A 402 -26.69 -27.82 -11.09
CA PHE A 402 -26.76 -26.67 -12.00
C PHE A 402 -28.13 -26.42 -12.66
N GLU A 403 -29.21 -27.00 -12.12
CA GLU A 403 -30.56 -26.95 -12.68
C GLU A 403 -31.43 -25.80 -12.12
N SER A 404 -30.95 -25.04 -11.14
CA SER A 404 -31.75 -24.02 -10.46
C SER A 404 -31.87 -22.71 -11.27
N ALA A 405 -32.91 -21.92 -11.00
CA ALA A 405 -33.04 -20.58 -11.58
C ALA A 405 -31.85 -19.67 -11.18
N GLU A 406 -31.25 -19.91 -10.02
CA GLU A 406 -30.06 -19.19 -9.54
C GLU A 406 -28.82 -19.51 -10.38
N THR A 407 -28.62 -20.77 -10.78
CA THR A 407 -27.49 -21.13 -11.65
C THR A 407 -27.64 -20.51 -13.04
N VAL A 408 -28.87 -20.48 -13.58
CA VAL A 408 -29.17 -19.79 -14.83
C VAL A 408 -28.88 -18.28 -14.72
N ALA A 409 -29.32 -17.63 -13.64
CA ALA A 409 -29.04 -16.21 -13.41
C ALA A 409 -27.54 -15.93 -13.25
N ALA A 410 -26.80 -16.80 -12.54
CA ALA A 410 -25.35 -16.68 -12.39
C ALA A 410 -24.61 -16.87 -13.72
N VAL A 411 -25.09 -17.79 -14.58
CA VAL A 411 -24.55 -17.98 -15.93
C VAL A 411 -24.85 -16.76 -16.81
N ASP A 412 -26.07 -16.24 -16.80
CA ASP A 412 -26.44 -15.02 -17.55
C ASP A 412 -25.57 -13.82 -17.12
N ALA A 413 -25.36 -13.62 -15.81
CA ALA A 413 -24.49 -12.57 -15.31
C ALA A 413 -23.04 -12.71 -15.80
N LYS A 414 -22.51 -13.94 -15.84
CA LYS A 414 -21.17 -14.22 -16.41
C LYS A 414 -21.13 -13.95 -17.92
N ILE A 415 -22.17 -14.33 -18.67
CA ILE A 415 -22.27 -14.07 -20.11
C ILE A 415 -22.27 -12.56 -20.37
N ARG A 416 -23.09 -11.78 -19.64
CA ARG A 416 -23.12 -10.32 -19.75
C ARG A 416 -21.75 -9.70 -19.46
N ARG A 417 -21.05 -10.16 -18.42
CA ARG A 417 -19.69 -9.69 -18.12
C ARG A 417 -18.71 -10.00 -19.26
N SER A 418 -18.80 -11.19 -19.86
CA SER A 418 -17.97 -11.56 -21.02
C SER A 418 -18.25 -10.69 -22.24
N ILE A 419 -19.51 -10.34 -22.50
CA ILE A 419 -19.89 -9.41 -23.58
C ILE A 419 -19.30 -8.02 -23.33
N GLN A 420 -19.46 -7.47 -22.12
CA GLN A 420 -18.90 -6.17 -21.75
C GLN A 420 -17.37 -6.15 -21.89
N LEU A 421 -16.69 -7.22 -21.47
CA LEU A 421 -15.25 -7.35 -21.62
C LEU A 421 -14.84 -7.41 -23.10
N HIS A 422 -15.59 -8.14 -23.92
CA HIS A 422 -15.35 -8.21 -25.37
C HIS A 422 -15.49 -6.85 -26.04
N GLU A 423 -16.58 -6.11 -25.76
CA GLU A 423 -16.77 -4.75 -26.27
C GLU A 423 -15.65 -3.81 -25.85
N HIS A 424 -15.14 -3.95 -24.62
CA HIS A 424 -14.02 -3.16 -24.15
C HIS A 424 -12.71 -3.53 -24.87
N LEU A 425 -12.43 -4.83 -25.05
CA LEU A 425 -11.29 -5.30 -25.82
C LEU A 425 -11.34 -4.85 -27.28
N SER A 426 -12.52 -4.86 -27.91
CA SER A 426 -12.70 -4.35 -29.28
C SER A 426 -12.36 -2.87 -29.38
N ARG A 427 -12.79 -2.05 -28.40
CA ARG A 427 -12.42 -0.63 -28.32
C ARG A 427 -10.92 -0.43 -28.16
N LEU A 428 -10.29 -1.12 -27.21
CA LEU A 428 -8.84 -1.06 -27.01
C LEU A 428 -8.07 -1.50 -28.27
N THR A 429 -8.57 -2.52 -28.97
CA THR A 429 -7.99 -2.98 -30.24
C THR A 429 -8.07 -1.87 -31.30
N ALA A 430 -9.22 -1.21 -31.43
CA ALA A 430 -9.38 -0.08 -32.34
C ALA A 430 -8.46 1.10 -32.00
N ASP A 431 -8.31 1.43 -30.71
CA ASP A 431 -7.41 2.49 -30.24
C ASP A 431 -5.94 2.15 -30.54
N ILE A 432 -5.53 0.90 -30.38
CA ILE A 432 -4.18 0.45 -30.74
C ILE A 432 -3.95 0.56 -32.24
N LEU A 433 -4.90 0.08 -33.07
CA LEU A 433 -4.80 0.10 -34.53
C LEU A 433 -4.77 1.53 -35.10
N THR A 434 -5.46 2.47 -34.45
CA THR A 434 -5.46 3.89 -34.85
C THR A 434 -4.30 4.69 -34.27
N SER A 435 -3.53 4.11 -33.33
CA SER A 435 -2.45 4.83 -32.67
C SER A 435 -1.29 5.13 -33.63
N SER A 436 -0.82 6.37 -33.65
CA SER A 436 0.29 6.81 -34.53
C SER A 436 1.56 5.97 -34.31
N SER A 437 1.83 5.55 -33.08
CA SER A 437 2.99 4.72 -32.74
C SER A 437 2.90 3.31 -33.36
N TYR A 438 1.70 2.74 -33.41
CA TYR A 438 1.47 1.44 -34.02
C TYR A 438 1.60 1.54 -35.54
N ILE A 439 0.89 2.49 -36.16
CA ILE A 439 0.93 2.75 -37.61
C ILE A 439 2.37 3.01 -38.06
N LYS A 440 3.13 3.83 -37.34
CA LYS A 440 4.54 4.09 -37.64
C LYS A 440 5.39 2.81 -37.62
N LYS A 441 5.17 1.92 -36.65
CA LYS A 441 5.91 0.65 -36.56
C LYS A 441 5.49 -0.35 -37.64
N THR A 442 4.21 -0.41 -38.00
CA THR A 442 3.72 -1.36 -39.00
C THR A 442 4.01 -0.93 -40.43
N GLU A 443 3.92 0.37 -40.74
CA GLU A 443 4.15 0.88 -42.10
C GLU A 443 5.62 1.17 -42.39
N PHE A 444 6.36 1.80 -41.45
CA PHE A 444 7.78 2.14 -41.67
C PHE A 444 8.74 1.07 -41.15
N GLY A 445 8.35 0.26 -40.17
CA GLY A 445 9.17 -0.87 -39.70
C GLY A 445 9.29 -2.00 -40.74
N ALA A 446 8.27 -2.18 -41.58
CA ALA A 446 8.29 -3.16 -42.68
C ALA A 446 9.23 -2.73 -43.83
N GLN A 447 9.43 -1.42 -44.05
CA GLN A 447 10.35 -0.92 -45.09
C GLN A 447 11.83 -1.03 -44.68
N GLY A 448 12.15 -0.92 -43.38
CA GLY A 448 13.53 -1.04 -42.89
C GLY A 448 14.10 -2.46 -42.92
N SER A 449 13.26 -3.49 -42.79
CA SER A 449 13.67 -4.89 -42.93
C SER A 449 13.83 -5.32 -44.39
N ALA A 450 13.02 -4.78 -45.30
CA ALA A 450 13.10 -5.13 -46.73
C ALA A 450 14.34 -4.54 -47.42
N GLN A 451 14.87 -3.40 -46.95
CA GLN A 451 16.11 -2.83 -47.49
C GLN A 451 17.37 -3.55 -47.01
N HIS A 452 17.37 -4.10 -45.79
CA HIS A 452 18.52 -4.85 -45.29
C HIS A 452 18.67 -6.22 -45.99
N ASP A 453 17.55 -6.88 -46.31
CA ASP A 453 17.56 -8.16 -47.04
C ASP A 453 17.90 -8.03 -48.54
N LEU A 454 17.77 -6.83 -49.13
CA LEU A 454 18.15 -6.56 -50.53
C LEU A 454 19.64 -6.21 -50.65
N ASP A 455 20.19 -5.43 -49.70
CA ASP A 455 21.61 -5.08 -49.68
C ASP A 455 22.52 -6.30 -49.42
N ASP A 456 22.07 -7.27 -48.59
CA ASP A 456 22.78 -8.53 -48.36
C ASP A 456 22.70 -9.50 -49.57
N MET A 457 21.70 -9.36 -50.45
CA MET A 457 21.61 -10.15 -51.68
C MET A 457 22.46 -9.56 -52.82
N GLU A 458 22.56 -8.23 -52.94
CA GLU A 458 23.42 -7.58 -53.94
C GLU A 458 24.92 -7.70 -53.61
N ALA A 459 25.30 -7.90 -52.35
CA ALA A 459 26.69 -8.17 -51.95
C ALA A 459 27.16 -9.61 -52.26
N SER A 460 26.27 -10.47 -52.78
CA SER A 460 26.55 -11.89 -53.04
C SER A 460 26.55 -12.29 -54.52
N PHE A 461 26.53 -11.30 -55.44
CA PHE A 461 26.67 -11.51 -56.89
C PHE A 461 27.92 -10.86 -57.47
#